data_AF-A0ABD2N351-F1
#
_entry.id   AF-A0ABD2N351-F1
#
_cell.length_a   1.000
_cell.length_b   1.000
_cell.length_c   1.000
_cell.angle_alpha   90.00
_cell.angle_beta   90.00
_cell.angle_gamma   90.00
#
_symmetry.space_group_name_H-M   'P 1'
#
loop_
_entity.id
_entity.type
_entity.pdbx_description
1 polymer ?
#
loop_
_entity_poly.entity_id
_entity_poly.type
_entity_poly.pdbx_seq_one_letter_code
_entity_poly.pdbx_strand_id
1 'polypeptide(L)'
;MGTRIPLWLLQDLKCRHCKNFLSCGPVYVAPDLGLLCGRCRALAKPNFRNYVYEELASAFQFPCMYWEKHCPKEGAWNTLREHELDCSYKSSCGLICMDMKAFFATKRVLPNDESLLYLEVPENCLNLVCCKNCGKYLSCEPVHINVVGSNICHRCYLSNGIPPHTLRNLAYEKLANIFRFPCIFRAKGCPIKMKFGRDSWEHEVGCHYRDVQIPSIPSTPSVNPNYVHPLSGIDNSGYRPSYEDYSATGDLSMYDERQVIELPRLSSILKKERIEREIEIDQQKKLRDLEITSKIIMNFKNQNDTKPNLWRDAYKSIKKESNINQSDKERIADKEKGVVPTHTGHVYATLTQNSVLFAPPQLHPNKDPTDGIKVTKEFQDKLRRNASNVSQNGSARKTVADPLLFSKDNETIENPKNSASVAKTNSLTSFDIPILNKNRARDLENYSPVVKEYVLYNPQNNVQRNESLTIGNASIIAELKVRQEQRNKKRQDENFNNIEVH
;
A
#
# COMPACT_ATOMS: atom_id res chain seq x y z
N MET A 1 -11.45 3.17 21.51
CA MET A 1 -10.46 4.16 21.02
C MET A 1 -9.97 3.68 19.67
N GLY A 2 -9.91 4.55 18.65
CA GLY A 2 -9.48 4.14 17.30
C GLY A 2 -7.98 3.86 17.25
N THR A 3 -7.55 3.03 16.30
CA THR A 3 -6.13 2.72 16.11
C THR A 3 -5.42 3.89 15.43
N ARG A 4 -4.23 4.28 15.88
CA ARG A 4 -3.43 5.29 15.18
C ARG A 4 -2.99 4.76 13.82
N ILE A 5 -3.14 5.56 12.77
CA ILE A 5 -2.62 5.19 11.46
C ILE A 5 -1.08 5.15 11.49
N PRO A 6 -0.43 4.10 10.95
CA PRO A 6 1.02 4.03 10.90
C PRO A 6 1.63 5.23 10.17
N LEU A 7 2.69 5.79 10.73
CA LEU A 7 3.25 7.06 10.26
C LEU A 7 3.93 6.96 8.88
N TRP A 8 4.54 5.82 8.56
CA TRP A 8 5.09 5.58 7.23
C TRP A 8 3.99 5.60 6.15
N LEU A 9 2.80 5.06 6.47
CA LEU A 9 1.65 5.04 5.57
C LEU A 9 1.07 6.44 5.34
N LEU A 10 1.13 7.32 6.35
CA LEU A 10 0.69 8.71 6.22
C LEU A 10 1.47 9.50 5.16
N GLN A 11 2.73 9.18 4.92
CA GLN A 11 3.54 9.86 3.91
C GLN A 11 2.99 9.62 2.50
N ASP A 12 2.50 8.41 2.27
CA ASP A 12 1.91 7.95 1.03
C ASP A 12 0.46 8.39 0.84
N LEU A 13 -0.26 8.64 1.93
CA LEU A 13 -1.66 9.05 1.96
C LEU A 13 -1.80 10.56 2.13
N LYS A 14 -1.18 11.32 1.21
CA LYS A 14 -1.25 12.78 1.15
C LYS A 14 -2.06 13.25 -0.06
N CYS A 15 -2.79 14.34 0.13
CA CYS A 15 -3.47 15.05 -0.95
C CYS A 15 -2.42 15.63 -1.90
N ARG A 16 -2.55 15.35 -3.20
CA ARG A 16 -1.69 15.90 -4.26
C ARG A 16 -1.67 17.42 -4.26
N HIS A 17 -2.81 18.06 -3.98
CA HIS A 17 -2.94 19.52 -4.02
C HIS A 17 -2.43 20.19 -2.74
N CYS A 18 -3.08 19.96 -1.61
CA CYS A 18 -2.72 20.66 -0.36
C CYS A 18 -1.58 20.00 0.43
N LYS A 19 -1.06 18.85 -0.02
CA LYS A 19 0.01 18.06 0.63
C LYS A 19 -0.28 17.58 2.06
N ASN A 20 -1.47 17.86 2.60
CA ASN A 20 -1.93 17.37 3.89
C ASN A 20 -2.37 15.91 3.81
N PHE A 21 -2.40 15.23 4.96
CA PHE A 21 -2.90 13.86 5.09
C PHE A 21 -4.33 13.70 4.56
N LEU A 22 -4.69 12.52 4.06
CA LEU A 22 -6.04 12.18 3.64
C LEU A 22 -6.95 11.83 4.83
N SER A 23 -7.02 12.75 5.80
CA SER A 23 -7.74 12.60 7.08
C SER A 23 -9.24 12.97 7.02
N CYS A 24 -9.72 13.41 5.86
CA CYS A 24 -11.12 13.78 5.67
C CYS A 24 -11.60 13.52 4.24
N GLY A 25 -12.87 13.13 4.14
CA GLY A 25 -13.59 12.86 2.91
C GLY A 25 -14.34 14.09 2.36
N PRO A 26 -14.86 13.97 1.13
CA PRO A 26 -14.68 12.85 0.21
C PRO A 26 -13.24 12.73 -0.33
N VAL A 27 -12.79 11.52 -0.66
CA VAL A 27 -11.47 11.27 -1.25
C VAL A 27 -11.62 10.87 -2.71
N TYR A 28 -10.86 11.52 -3.59
CA TYR A 28 -10.92 11.28 -5.03
C TYR A 28 -9.58 10.82 -5.59
N VAL A 29 -9.63 9.94 -6.59
CA VAL A 29 -8.49 9.55 -7.43
C VAL A 29 -8.57 10.31 -8.75
N ALA A 30 -7.56 11.11 -9.04
CA ALA A 30 -7.40 11.86 -10.27
C ALA A 30 -6.83 10.97 -11.40
N PRO A 31 -6.97 11.35 -12.70
CA PRO A 31 -6.47 10.56 -13.83
C PRO A 31 -4.97 10.24 -13.80
N ASP A 32 -4.15 11.08 -13.14
CA ASP A 32 -2.73 10.86 -12.93
C ASP A 32 -2.43 9.96 -11.72
N LEU A 33 -3.45 9.28 -11.19
CA LEU A 33 -3.43 8.47 -9.97
C LEU A 33 -3.17 9.28 -8.68
N GLY A 34 -3.14 10.61 -8.78
CA GLY A 34 -3.03 11.51 -7.64
C GLY A 34 -4.29 11.51 -6.77
N LEU A 35 -4.12 11.76 -5.48
CA LEU A 35 -5.22 11.75 -4.51
C LEU A 35 -5.66 13.16 -4.14
N LEU A 36 -6.96 13.42 -4.05
CA LEU A 36 -7.51 14.68 -3.57
C LEU A 36 -8.37 14.44 -2.33
N CYS A 37 -8.09 15.15 -1.25
CA CYS A 37 -8.91 15.14 -0.04
C CYS A 37 -10.17 16.01 -0.18
N GLY A 38 -11.08 15.89 0.79
CA GLY A 38 -12.33 16.66 0.81
C GLY A 38 -12.15 18.17 0.85
N ARG A 39 -11.01 18.65 1.38
CA ARG A 39 -10.63 20.08 1.38
C ARG A 39 -10.37 20.63 -0.01
N CYS A 40 -9.95 19.77 -0.95
CA CYS A 40 -9.58 20.14 -2.31
C CYS A 40 -10.62 19.69 -3.33
N ARG A 41 -11.86 19.39 -2.90
CA ARG A 41 -12.94 18.88 -3.74
C ARG A 41 -13.25 19.77 -4.94
N ALA A 42 -13.08 21.09 -4.83
CA ALA A 42 -13.33 22.01 -5.95
C ALA A 42 -12.48 21.69 -7.20
N LEU A 43 -11.33 21.03 -7.00
CA LEU A 43 -10.40 20.62 -8.06
C LEU A 43 -10.71 19.21 -8.60
N ALA A 44 -11.75 18.53 -8.10
CA ALA A 44 -11.96 17.11 -8.31
C ALA A 44 -12.78 16.75 -9.57
N LYS A 45 -12.67 17.53 -10.66
CA LYS A 45 -13.47 17.32 -11.89
C LYS A 45 -12.70 16.53 -12.97
N PRO A 46 -13.30 15.52 -13.62
CA PRO A 46 -14.22 14.49 -13.12
C PRO A 46 -13.42 13.32 -12.51
N ASN A 47 -13.38 13.23 -11.17
CA ASN A 47 -12.53 12.26 -10.48
C ASN A 47 -13.31 11.11 -9.81
N PHE A 48 -12.60 10.01 -9.60
CA PHE A 48 -13.11 8.74 -9.10
C PHE A 48 -13.21 8.78 -7.57
N ARG A 49 -14.41 8.92 -6.99
CA ARG A 49 -14.57 8.95 -5.52
C ARG A 49 -14.28 7.57 -4.92
N ASN A 50 -13.43 7.52 -3.90
CA ASN A 50 -12.91 6.28 -3.34
C ASN A 50 -13.61 5.89 -2.02
N TYR A 51 -14.86 5.43 -2.13
CA TYR A 51 -15.66 5.03 -0.95
C TYR A 51 -14.98 3.98 -0.08
N VAL A 52 -14.33 2.99 -0.69
CA VAL A 52 -13.71 1.89 0.05
C VAL A 52 -12.51 2.37 0.87
N TYR A 53 -11.75 3.33 0.36
CA TYR A 53 -10.72 4.00 1.15
C TYR A 53 -11.32 4.78 2.32
N GLU A 54 -12.38 5.56 2.09
CA GLU A 54 -13.06 6.36 3.13
C GLU A 54 -13.50 5.48 4.32
N GLU A 55 -14.07 4.32 4.02
CA GLU A 55 -14.54 3.35 5.00
C GLU A 55 -13.40 2.71 5.79
N LEU A 56 -12.35 2.23 5.12
CA LEU A 56 -11.18 1.69 5.83
C LEU A 56 -10.45 2.77 6.64
N ALA A 57 -10.38 4.00 6.12
CA ALA A 57 -9.77 5.13 6.83
C ALA A 57 -10.52 5.47 8.12
N SER A 58 -11.84 5.23 8.17
CA SER A 58 -12.65 5.47 9.38
C SER A 58 -12.23 4.65 10.60
N ALA A 59 -11.53 3.53 10.40
CA ALA A 59 -10.98 2.71 11.48
C ALA A 59 -9.78 3.35 12.19
N PHE A 60 -9.23 4.44 11.64
CA PHE A 60 -8.02 5.07 12.14
C PHE A 60 -8.24 6.45 12.78
N GLN A 61 -7.32 6.76 13.69
CA GLN A 61 -7.05 8.12 14.14
C GLN A 61 -5.92 8.72 13.31
N PHE A 62 -6.16 9.93 12.82
CA PHE A 62 -5.20 10.72 12.07
C PHE A 62 -4.63 11.83 12.95
N PRO A 63 -3.41 12.30 12.67
CA PRO A 63 -2.90 13.53 13.26
C PRO A 63 -3.53 14.75 12.58
N CYS A 64 -3.66 15.84 13.34
CA CYS A 64 -4.02 17.16 12.82
C CYS A 64 -3.10 17.57 11.65
N MET A 65 -3.62 18.29 10.64
CA MET A 65 -2.78 18.80 9.54
C MET A 65 -1.63 19.72 10.01
N TYR A 66 -1.75 20.32 11.20
CA TYR A 66 -0.69 21.13 11.83
C TYR A 66 0.22 20.31 12.76
N TRP A 67 0.24 18.99 12.63
CA TRP A 67 1.11 18.12 13.43
C TRP A 67 2.60 18.44 13.26
N GLU A 68 3.03 18.83 12.06
CA GLU A 68 4.41 19.29 11.79
C GLU A 68 4.76 20.55 12.60
N LYS A 69 3.75 21.35 12.98
CA LYS A 69 3.87 22.50 13.89
C LYS A 69 3.66 22.11 15.36
N HIS A 70 3.80 20.83 15.71
CA HIS A 70 3.66 20.30 17.06
C HIS A 70 2.25 20.26 17.64
N CYS A 71 1.20 20.44 16.84
CA CYS A 71 -0.16 20.18 17.31
C CYS A 71 -0.27 18.72 17.83
N PRO A 72 -0.65 18.50 19.10
CA PRO A 72 -0.72 17.14 19.67
C PRO A 72 -2.06 16.46 19.38
N LYS A 73 -3.00 17.14 18.72
CA LYS A 73 -4.35 16.62 18.50
C LYS A 73 -4.33 15.53 17.44
N GLU A 74 -4.92 14.40 17.82
CA GLU A 74 -5.31 13.32 16.93
C GLU A 74 -6.83 13.16 17.01
N GLY A 75 -7.43 12.61 15.96
CA GLY A 75 -8.87 12.45 15.87
C GLY A 75 -9.26 11.39 14.85
N ALA A 76 -10.47 10.88 14.98
CA ALA A 76 -11.04 9.97 13.99
C ALA A 76 -11.09 10.64 12.60
N TRP A 77 -11.18 9.82 11.56
CA TRP A 77 -11.42 10.30 10.21
C TRP A 77 -12.65 11.23 10.17
N ASN A 78 -12.59 12.28 9.36
CA ASN A 78 -13.55 13.41 9.28
C ASN A 78 -13.67 14.32 10.52
N THR A 79 -13.44 13.85 11.74
CA THR A 79 -13.65 14.69 12.94
C THR A 79 -12.56 15.74 13.14
N LEU A 80 -11.36 15.51 12.59
CA LEU A 80 -10.26 16.46 12.65
C LEU A 80 -10.56 17.78 11.94
N ARG A 81 -11.44 17.79 10.93
CA ARG A 81 -11.68 18.99 10.13
C ARG A 81 -12.17 20.15 10.99
N GLU A 82 -13.03 19.89 11.95
CA GLU A 82 -13.53 20.91 12.90
C GLU A 82 -12.39 21.46 13.75
N HIS A 83 -11.58 20.58 14.33
CA HIS A 83 -10.38 20.99 15.07
C HIS A 83 -9.42 21.82 14.22
N GLU A 84 -9.19 21.44 12.95
CA GLU A 84 -8.26 22.13 12.06
C GLU A 84 -8.71 23.55 11.70
N LEU A 85 -10.03 23.84 11.73
CA LEU A 85 -10.56 25.18 11.48
C LEU A 85 -10.18 26.14 12.61
N ASP A 86 -10.25 25.66 13.85
CA ASP A 86 -10.04 26.41 15.09
C ASP A 86 -8.70 26.07 15.78
N CYS A 87 -7.82 25.35 15.08
CA CYS A 87 -6.56 24.90 15.66
C CYS A 87 -5.69 26.11 16.02
N SER A 88 -5.28 26.22 17.29
CA SER A 88 -4.37 27.27 17.74
C SER A 88 -3.02 27.28 17.00
N TYR A 89 -2.66 26.18 16.33
CA TYR A 89 -1.45 26.06 15.51
C TYR A 89 -1.63 26.55 14.05
N LYS A 90 -2.83 26.98 13.68
CA LYS A 90 -3.15 27.53 12.34
C LYS A 90 -2.55 28.91 12.12
N SER A 91 -2.73 29.83 13.07
CA SER A 91 -2.32 31.23 12.95
C SER A 91 -0.79 31.37 13.05
N SER A 92 -0.24 32.25 12.22
CA SER A 92 1.19 32.63 12.25
C SER A 92 1.55 33.49 13.47
N CYS A 93 0.56 33.92 14.28
CA CYS A 93 0.79 34.64 15.54
C CYS A 93 1.45 33.78 16.63
N GLY A 94 1.88 32.56 16.28
CA GLY A 94 2.73 31.73 17.13
C GLY A 94 4.07 32.37 17.50
N LEU A 95 4.47 33.49 16.88
CA LEU A 95 5.65 34.22 17.31
C LEU A 95 5.52 34.86 18.72
N ILE A 96 4.31 35.11 19.20
CA ILE A 96 4.10 35.75 20.50
C ILE A 96 3.21 34.88 21.41
N CYS A 97 2.36 34.04 20.82
CA CYS A 97 1.33 33.31 21.57
C CYS A 97 1.51 31.78 21.61
N MET A 98 2.58 31.22 21.02
CA MET A 98 2.87 29.80 21.22
C MET A 98 3.69 29.58 22.50
N ASP A 99 3.43 28.45 23.15
CA ASP A 99 4.24 27.89 24.22
C ASP A 99 5.73 28.00 23.82
N MET A 100 6.58 28.61 24.67
CA MET A 100 8.01 28.83 24.38
C MET A 100 8.72 27.54 23.96
N LYS A 101 8.18 26.37 24.33
CA LYS A 101 8.69 25.05 23.92
C LYS A 101 8.54 24.77 22.42
N ALA A 102 7.53 25.33 21.75
CA ALA A 102 7.30 25.12 20.31
C ALA A 102 8.33 25.85 19.44
N PHE A 103 8.91 26.94 19.95
CA PHE A 103 9.89 27.75 19.23
C PHE A 103 11.23 27.06 18.98
N PHE A 104 11.69 26.28 19.96
CA PHE A 104 12.92 25.50 19.85
C PHE A 104 12.67 24.09 19.33
N ALA A 105 11.41 23.74 19.06
CA ALA A 105 11.07 22.41 18.61
C ALA A 105 11.41 22.28 17.13
N THR A 106 12.39 21.43 16.82
CA THR A 106 12.68 21.01 15.45
C THR A 106 11.43 20.37 14.85
N LYS A 107 11.16 20.64 13.55
CA LYS A 107 10.05 20.00 12.82
C LYS A 107 9.96 18.53 13.19
N ARG A 108 8.78 18.09 13.64
CA ARG A 108 8.58 16.67 13.95
C ARG A 108 8.86 15.85 12.69
N VAL A 109 9.89 15.00 12.76
CA VAL A 109 10.12 13.96 11.77
C VAL A 109 9.29 12.76 12.20
N LEU A 110 8.58 12.16 11.25
CA LEU A 110 7.81 10.95 11.49
C LEU A 110 8.79 9.83 11.88
N PRO A 111 8.72 9.24 13.10
CA PRO A 111 9.54 8.08 13.41
C PRO A 111 9.20 6.91 12.47
N ASN A 112 10.25 6.28 11.94
CA ASN A 112 10.13 5.07 11.11
C ASN A 112 10.01 3.82 12.00
N ASP A 113 8.98 3.76 12.84
CA ASP A 113 8.71 2.53 13.59
C ASP A 113 8.04 1.50 12.68
N GLU A 114 8.76 0.41 12.39
CA GLU A 114 8.36 -0.68 11.50
C GLU A 114 7.55 -1.77 12.21
N SER A 115 7.16 -1.58 13.47
CA SER A 115 6.29 -2.54 14.19
C SER A 115 4.87 -2.54 13.61
N LEU A 116 4.70 -3.23 12.48
CA LEU A 116 3.44 -3.36 11.76
C LEU A 116 2.46 -4.26 12.51
N LEU A 117 1.58 -3.65 13.28
CA LEU A 117 0.38 -4.32 13.77
C LEU A 117 -0.64 -4.40 12.63
N TYR A 118 -0.77 -5.59 12.05
CA TYR A 118 -1.82 -5.85 11.06
C TYR A 118 -3.19 -5.82 11.74
N LEU A 119 -4.12 -5.05 11.18
CA LEU A 119 -5.49 -4.94 11.66
C LEU A 119 -6.39 -5.93 10.93
N GLU A 120 -7.46 -6.37 11.55
CA GLU A 120 -8.51 -7.09 10.83
C GLU A 120 -9.43 -6.08 10.13
N VAL A 121 -9.91 -6.41 8.93
CA VAL A 121 -10.92 -5.57 8.28
C VAL A 121 -12.18 -5.55 9.17
N PRO A 122 -12.70 -4.37 9.57
CA PRO A 122 -13.92 -4.30 10.36
C PRO A 122 -15.08 -5.00 9.66
N GLU A 123 -15.87 -5.76 10.41
CA GLU A 123 -16.93 -6.61 9.86
C GLU A 123 -17.97 -5.79 9.05
N ASN A 124 -18.28 -4.58 9.52
CA ASN A 124 -19.16 -3.63 8.84
C ASN A 124 -18.60 -3.10 7.50
N CYS A 125 -17.29 -3.19 7.28
CA CYS A 125 -16.65 -2.78 6.03
C CYS A 125 -16.55 -3.90 5.00
N LEU A 126 -16.79 -5.17 5.38
CA LEU A 126 -16.58 -6.33 4.50
C LEU A 126 -17.37 -6.24 3.17
N ASN A 127 -18.61 -5.76 3.23
CA ASN A 127 -19.46 -5.61 2.04
C ASN A 127 -18.94 -4.52 1.08
N LEU A 128 -18.26 -3.50 1.62
CA LEU A 128 -17.74 -2.37 0.85
C LEU A 128 -16.39 -2.70 0.22
N VAL A 129 -15.60 -3.59 0.84
CA VAL A 129 -14.33 -4.10 0.28
C VAL A 129 -14.52 -5.27 -0.69
N CYS A 130 -15.66 -5.35 -1.38
CA CYS A 130 -15.95 -6.39 -2.37
C CYS A 130 -15.81 -5.86 -3.80
N CYS A 131 -15.39 -6.75 -4.70
CA CYS A 131 -15.36 -6.50 -6.13
C CYS A 131 -16.77 -6.36 -6.68
N LYS A 132 -17.03 -5.29 -7.44
CA LYS A 132 -18.34 -5.06 -8.06
C LYS A 132 -18.75 -6.17 -9.04
N ASN A 133 -17.78 -6.80 -9.70
CA ASN A 133 -18.05 -7.78 -10.74
C ASN A 133 -18.28 -9.20 -10.20
N CYS A 134 -17.53 -9.62 -9.18
CA CYS A 134 -17.59 -11.00 -8.69
C CYS A 134 -18.03 -11.14 -7.23
N GLY A 135 -18.29 -10.04 -6.52
CA GLY A 135 -18.68 -10.04 -5.11
C GLY A 135 -17.60 -10.49 -4.12
N LYS A 136 -16.45 -10.99 -4.58
CA LYS A 136 -15.34 -11.44 -3.72
C LYS A 136 -14.55 -10.25 -3.16
N TYR A 137 -13.94 -10.44 -1.99
CA TYR A 137 -13.10 -9.42 -1.32
C TYR A 137 -11.96 -8.89 -2.21
N LEU A 138 -11.69 -7.60 -2.13
CA LEU A 138 -10.60 -6.89 -2.79
C LEU A 138 -9.24 -7.15 -2.10
N SER A 139 -8.92 -8.43 -1.84
CA SER A 139 -7.80 -8.84 -0.97
C SER A 139 -6.43 -8.90 -1.65
N CYS A 140 -6.31 -8.57 -2.95
CA CYS A 140 -5.02 -8.59 -3.65
C CYS A 140 -4.99 -7.59 -4.80
N GLU A 141 -3.80 -7.05 -5.06
CA GLU A 141 -3.49 -6.12 -6.14
C GLU A 141 -3.39 -6.81 -7.52
N PRO A 142 -3.61 -6.07 -8.64
CA PRO A 142 -4.09 -4.69 -8.67
C PRO A 142 -5.61 -4.57 -8.42
N VAL A 143 -6.01 -3.46 -7.81
CA VAL A 143 -7.43 -3.07 -7.65
C VAL A 143 -7.69 -1.83 -8.49
N HIS A 144 -8.76 -1.86 -9.27
CA HIS A 144 -9.15 -0.74 -10.13
C HIS A 144 -10.44 -0.10 -9.63
N ILE A 145 -10.57 1.21 -9.78
CA ILE A 145 -11.76 2.00 -9.46
C ILE A 145 -12.38 2.56 -10.74
N ASN A 146 -13.70 2.49 -10.85
CA ASN A 146 -14.44 3.07 -11.97
C ASN A 146 -14.99 4.47 -11.64
N VAL A 147 -15.54 5.18 -12.63
CA VAL A 147 -16.06 6.55 -12.48
C VAL A 147 -17.17 6.68 -11.42
N VAL A 148 -17.88 5.59 -11.11
CA VAL A 148 -18.93 5.52 -10.08
C VAL A 148 -18.33 5.35 -8.67
N GLY A 149 -17.05 5.01 -8.57
CA GLY A 149 -16.35 4.72 -7.32
C GLY A 149 -16.42 3.26 -6.88
N SER A 150 -16.92 2.37 -7.74
CA SER A 150 -16.91 0.92 -7.52
C SER A 150 -15.54 0.33 -7.84
N ASN A 151 -15.15 -0.71 -7.11
CA ASN A 151 -13.84 -1.35 -7.25
C ASN A 151 -13.92 -2.71 -7.95
N ILE A 152 -12.88 -3.03 -8.72
CA ILE A 152 -12.74 -4.25 -9.51
C ILE A 152 -11.44 -4.92 -9.08
N CYS A 153 -11.54 -6.17 -8.62
CA CYS A 153 -10.38 -6.93 -8.15
C CYS A 153 -9.49 -7.42 -9.30
N HIS A 154 -8.26 -7.79 -8.95
CA HIS A 154 -7.28 -8.38 -9.85
C HIS A 154 -7.79 -9.63 -10.58
N ARG A 155 -8.66 -10.46 -9.97
CA ARG A 155 -9.24 -11.66 -10.65
C ARG A 155 -10.04 -11.26 -11.88
N CYS A 156 -10.97 -10.32 -11.70
CA CYS A 156 -11.82 -9.85 -12.79
C CYS A 156 -11.01 -9.09 -13.85
N TYR A 157 -9.99 -8.36 -13.42
CA TYR A 157 -9.02 -7.73 -14.32
C TYR A 157 -8.26 -8.76 -15.17
N LEU A 158 -7.75 -9.84 -14.57
CA LEU A 158 -6.97 -10.85 -15.30
C LEU A 158 -7.85 -11.62 -16.30
N SER A 159 -9.11 -11.90 -15.94
CA SER A 159 -10.02 -12.63 -16.81
C SER A 159 -10.60 -11.80 -17.96
N ASN A 160 -10.82 -10.49 -17.75
CA ASN A 160 -11.56 -9.64 -18.70
C ASN A 160 -10.70 -8.50 -19.29
N GLY A 161 -9.44 -8.36 -18.89
CA GLY A 161 -8.60 -7.20 -19.19
C GLY A 161 -8.94 -5.98 -18.33
N ILE A 162 -8.31 -4.84 -18.67
CA ILE A 162 -8.57 -3.53 -18.05
C ILE A 162 -9.95 -3.04 -18.50
N PRO A 163 -10.94 -2.87 -17.61
CA PRO A 163 -12.21 -2.29 -18.01
C PRO A 163 -12.01 -0.83 -18.43
N PRO A 164 -12.69 -0.35 -19.49
CA PRO A 164 -12.55 1.03 -19.95
C PRO A 164 -12.97 2.01 -18.85
N HIS A 165 -12.36 3.20 -18.85
CA HIS A 165 -12.64 4.26 -17.86
C HIS A 165 -12.45 3.80 -16.41
N THR A 166 -11.40 3.01 -16.15
CA THR A 166 -10.98 2.65 -14.80
C THR A 166 -9.56 3.13 -14.52
N LEU A 167 -9.26 3.38 -13.25
CA LEU A 167 -7.93 3.75 -12.76
C LEU A 167 -7.47 2.76 -11.70
N ARG A 168 -6.15 2.54 -11.56
CA ARG A 168 -5.62 1.75 -10.45
C ARG A 168 -5.82 2.49 -9.13
N ASN A 169 -6.40 1.84 -8.13
CA ASN A 169 -6.72 2.41 -6.84
C ASN A 169 -5.56 2.26 -5.84
N LEU A 170 -4.46 2.98 -6.10
CA LEU A 170 -3.24 2.89 -5.27
C LEU A 170 -3.48 3.28 -3.80
N ALA A 171 -4.37 4.23 -3.52
CA ALA A 171 -4.70 4.62 -2.14
C ALA A 171 -5.33 3.48 -1.35
N TYR A 172 -6.29 2.78 -1.97
CA TYR A 172 -6.89 1.60 -1.38
C TYR A 172 -5.84 0.52 -1.16
N GLU A 173 -5.02 0.19 -2.17
CA GLU A 173 -4.00 -0.85 -2.06
C GLU A 173 -3.02 -0.58 -0.90
N LYS A 174 -2.52 0.66 -0.78
CA LYS A 174 -1.63 1.05 0.32
C LYS A 174 -2.28 0.93 1.69
N LEU A 175 -3.53 1.35 1.83
CA LEU A 175 -4.27 1.24 3.08
C LEU A 175 -4.66 -0.22 3.39
N ALA A 176 -5.04 -1.01 2.37
CA ALA A 176 -5.40 -2.42 2.51
C ALA A 176 -4.20 -3.28 2.94
N ASN A 177 -2.97 -2.86 2.62
CA ASN A 177 -1.74 -3.57 2.98
C ASN A 177 -1.52 -3.76 4.48
N ILE A 178 -2.15 -2.92 5.33
CA ILE A 178 -2.08 -3.06 6.79
C ILE A 178 -3.24 -3.89 7.36
N PHE A 179 -4.14 -4.40 6.51
CA PHE A 179 -5.27 -5.22 6.91
C PHE A 179 -5.06 -6.71 6.61
N ARG A 180 -5.68 -7.54 7.46
CA ARG A 180 -5.91 -8.97 7.23
C ARG A 180 -7.34 -9.17 6.74
N PHE A 181 -7.46 -9.73 5.55
CA PHE A 181 -8.72 -10.07 4.94
C PHE A 181 -9.13 -11.49 5.34
N PRO A 182 -10.43 -11.74 5.58
CA PRO A 182 -10.92 -13.11 5.69
C PRO A 182 -10.78 -13.85 4.35
N CYS A 183 -10.57 -15.16 4.43
CA CYS A 183 -10.63 -16.02 3.25
C CYS A 183 -11.94 -15.83 2.49
N ILE A 184 -11.89 -15.84 1.15
CA ILE A 184 -13.10 -15.78 0.32
C ILE A 184 -14.02 -16.99 0.53
N PHE A 185 -13.49 -18.10 1.03
CA PHE A 185 -14.24 -19.31 1.40
C PHE A 185 -14.66 -19.32 2.87
N ARG A 186 -14.68 -18.15 3.55
CA ARG A 186 -15.17 -18.03 4.93
C ARG A 186 -16.59 -18.56 5.10
N ALA A 187 -17.46 -18.37 4.10
CA ALA A 187 -18.83 -18.90 4.12
C ALA A 187 -18.87 -20.44 4.14
N LYS A 188 -17.80 -21.11 3.68
CA LYS A 188 -17.63 -22.57 3.76
C LYS A 188 -16.94 -23.00 5.06
N GLY A 189 -16.62 -22.07 5.96
CA GLY A 189 -15.99 -22.35 7.26
C GLY A 189 -14.49 -22.11 7.32
N CYS A 190 -13.84 -21.55 6.29
CA CYS A 190 -12.41 -21.26 6.36
C CYS A 190 -12.13 -20.17 7.42
N PRO A 191 -11.35 -20.45 8.49
CA PRO A 191 -11.10 -19.48 9.56
C PRO A 191 -9.90 -18.56 9.27
N ILE A 192 -9.18 -18.80 8.16
CA ILE A 192 -7.91 -18.16 7.89
C ILE A 192 -8.12 -16.71 7.47
N LYS A 193 -7.36 -15.83 8.11
CA LYS A 193 -7.21 -14.41 7.75
C LYS A 193 -5.78 -14.17 7.28
N MET A 194 -5.63 -13.40 6.23
CA MET A 194 -4.39 -13.28 5.45
C MET A 194 -4.13 -11.84 5.07
N LYS A 195 -2.86 -11.48 4.91
CA LYS A 195 -2.48 -10.13 4.49
C LYS A 195 -2.96 -9.87 3.08
N PHE A 196 -3.26 -8.60 2.80
CA PHE A 196 -3.51 -8.15 1.43
C PHE A 196 -2.33 -8.52 0.52
N GLY A 197 -2.63 -8.91 -0.72
CA GLY A 197 -1.64 -9.24 -1.74
C GLY A 197 -1.38 -10.74 -1.86
N ARG A 198 -0.11 -11.12 -1.95
CA ARG A 198 0.31 -12.49 -2.32
C ARG A 198 -0.20 -13.56 -1.37
N ASP A 199 -0.13 -13.33 -0.06
CA ASP A 199 -0.61 -14.27 0.96
C ASP A 199 -2.09 -14.62 0.74
N SER A 200 -2.89 -13.62 0.35
CA SER A 200 -4.31 -13.84 0.03
C SER A 200 -4.52 -14.75 -1.18
N TRP A 201 -3.72 -14.53 -2.23
CA TRP A 201 -3.80 -15.31 -3.46
C TRP A 201 -3.33 -16.75 -3.28
N GLU A 202 -2.17 -16.95 -2.63
CA GLU A 202 -1.60 -18.28 -2.40
C GLU A 202 -2.54 -19.14 -1.56
N HIS A 203 -3.13 -18.54 -0.53
CA HIS A 203 -4.16 -19.23 0.25
C HIS A 203 -5.40 -19.53 -0.58
N GLU A 204 -5.92 -18.60 -1.39
CA GLU A 204 -7.11 -18.85 -2.23
C GLU A 204 -6.90 -20.07 -3.15
N VAL A 205 -5.72 -20.20 -3.75
CA VAL A 205 -5.41 -21.33 -4.65
C VAL A 205 -5.34 -22.65 -3.89
N GLY A 206 -4.71 -22.66 -2.71
CA GLY A 206 -4.50 -23.85 -1.88
C GLY A 206 -5.52 -24.06 -0.75
N CYS A 207 -6.63 -23.31 -0.71
CA CYS A 207 -7.56 -23.36 0.40
C CYS A 207 -8.27 -24.71 0.43
N HIS A 208 -8.15 -25.46 1.52
CA HIS A 208 -8.83 -26.74 1.69
C HIS A 208 -10.37 -26.62 1.55
N TYR A 209 -10.93 -25.48 1.92
CA TYR A 209 -12.38 -25.21 1.82
C TYR A 209 -12.85 -24.90 0.40
N ARG A 210 -11.94 -24.77 -0.58
CA ARG A 210 -12.30 -24.51 -1.97
C ARG A 210 -13.18 -25.62 -2.54
N ASP A 211 -12.76 -26.87 -2.33
CA ASP A 211 -13.38 -28.07 -2.89
C ASP A 211 -14.45 -28.68 -1.99
N VAL A 212 -14.60 -28.18 -0.76
CA VAL A 212 -15.67 -28.59 0.15
C VAL A 212 -17.00 -28.17 -0.47
N GLN A 213 -17.79 -29.16 -0.87
CA GLN A 213 -19.19 -28.97 -1.20
C GLN A 213 -19.93 -28.62 0.08
N ILE A 214 -20.65 -27.50 0.08
CA ILE A 214 -21.56 -27.19 1.18
C ILE A 214 -22.62 -28.29 1.14
N PRO A 215 -22.81 -29.09 2.21
CA PRO A 215 -23.89 -30.05 2.25
C PRO A 215 -25.17 -29.31 1.88
N SER A 216 -25.83 -29.74 0.80
CA SER A 216 -27.10 -29.13 0.39
C SER A 216 -28.00 -29.17 1.61
N ILE A 217 -28.33 -28.00 2.16
CA ILE A 217 -29.31 -27.89 3.25
C ILE A 217 -30.52 -28.65 2.73
N PRO A 218 -31.01 -29.69 3.43
CA PRO A 218 -32.19 -30.42 2.99
C PRO A 218 -33.24 -29.37 2.72
N SER A 219 -33.69 -29.25 1.46
CA SER A 219 -34.69 -28.27 1.07
C SER A 219 -35.80 -28.38 2.09
N THR A 220 -36.02 -27.32 2.87
CA THR A 220 -37.07 -27.30 3.89
C THR A 220 -38.32 -27.83 3.21
N PRO A 221 -38.94 -28.90 3.72
CA PRO A 221 -40.09 -29.53 3.07
C PRO A 221 -41.07 -28.41 2.74
N SER A 222 -41.40 -28.27 1.45
CA SER A 222 -42.20 -27.16 0.94
C SER A 222 -43.39 -27.00 1.88
N VAL A 223 -43.40 -25.93 2.66
CA VAL A 223 -44.51 -25.63 3.55
C VAL A 223 -45.70 -25.49 2.62
N ASN A 224 -46.64 -26.43 2.74
CA ASN A 224 -47.81 -26.51 1.88
C ASN A 224 -48.53 -25.15 1.95
N PRO A 225 -48.66 -24.41 0.83
CA PRO A 225 -49.23 -23.07 0.84
C PRO A 225 -50.69 -23.02 1.32
N ASN A 226 -51.32 -24.16 1.57
CA ASN A 226 -52.68 -24.27 2.11
C ASN A 226 -52.76 -24.29 3.65
N TYR A 227 -51.65 -24.18 4.40
CA TYR A 227 -51.73 -24.09 5.86
C TYR A 227 -52.00 -22.64 6.32
N VAL A 228 -53.29 -22.28 6.33
CA VAL A 228 -53.78 -21.05 6.94
C VAL A 228 -53.60 -21.17 8.45
N HIS A 229 -52.56 -20.53 8.99
CA HIS A 229 -52.44 -20.36 10.44
C HIS A 229 -53.55 -19.43 10.94
N PRO A 230 -54.33 -19.81 11.97
CA PRO A 230 -55.28 -18.90 12.61
C PRO A 230 -54.51 -17.76 13.29
N LEU A 231 -54.81 -16.54 12.89
CA LEU A 231 -54.35 -15.31 13.54
C LEU A 231 -54.95 -15.25 14.95
N SER A 232 -54.15 -15.51 15.98
CA SER A 232 -54.44 -15.03 17.33
C SER A 232 -53.74 -13.69 17.53
N GLY A 233 -54.55 -12.68 17.84
CA GLY A 233 -54.15 -11.28 17.98
C GLY A 233 -53.11 -11.05 19.07
N ILE A 234 -52.08 -10.30 18.71
CA ILE A 234 -51.26 -9.55 19.66
C ILE A 234 -51.12 -8.14 19.07
N ASP A 235 -51.88 -7.22 19.66
CA ASP A 235 -51.78 -5.80 19.41
C ASP A 235 -50.44 -5.31 19.96
N ASN A 236 -49.48 -5.03 19.07
CA ASN A 236 -48.24 -4.32 19.42
C ASN A 236 -48.16 -3.03 18.62
N SER A 237 -48.75 -1.97 19.19
CA SER A 237 -48.52 -0.58 18.82
C SER A 237 -47.12 -0.16 19.30
N GLY A 238 -46.11 -0.44 18.47
CA GLY A 238 -44.72 -0.06 18.73
C GLY A 238 -44.12 0.58 17.48
N TYR A 239 -44.16 1.91 17.44
CA TYR A 239 -43.59 2.81 16.45
C TYR A 239 -42.16 2.39 16.03
N ARG A 240 -41.96 2.08 14.74
CA ARG A 240 -40.66 1.74 14.13
C ARG A 240 -40.42 2.69 12.94
N PRO A 241 -39.31 3.44 12.88
CA PRO A 241 -39.05 4.36 11.76
C PRO A 241 -38.71 3.58 10.49
N SER A 242 -39.31 3.99 9.38
CA SER A 242 -39.06 3.46 8.04
C SER A 242 -37.67 3.85 7.54
N TYR A 243 -36.89 2.85 7.14
CA TYR A 243 -35.81 3.01 6.17
C TYR A 243 -36.20 2.12 4.99
N GLU A 244 -36.75 2.74 3.95
CA GLU A 244 -37.20 2.07 2.74
C GLU A 244 -35.99 1.61 1.90
N ASP A 245 -35.95 0.29 1.71
CA ASP A 245 -35.80 -0.43 0.43
C ASP A 245 -34.65 -0.09 -0.51
N TYR A 246 -33.58 -0.87 -0.37
CA TYR A 246 -32.80 -1.42 -1.50
C TYR A 246 -32.54 -2.92 -1.26
N SER A 247 -33.56 -3.75 -1.41
CA SER A 247 -33.44 -5.21 -1.48
C SER A 247 -33.45 -5.65 -2.94
N ALA A 248 -32.26 -5.63 -3.56
CA ALA A 248 -32.02 -6.31 -4.84
C ALA A 248 -31.80 -7.81 -4.59
N THR A 249 -32.88 -8.56 -4.37
CA THR A 249 -32.88 -10.03 -4.48
C THR A 249 -33.01 -10.39 -5.96
N GLY A 250 -31.88 -10.36 -6.67
CA GLY A 250 -31.77 -10.91 -8.01
C GLY A 250 -31.34 -12.38 -7.93
N ASP A 251 -32.26 -13.28 -8.26
CA ASP A 251 -32.03 -14.70 -8.45
C ASP A 251 -30.85 -14.95 -9.40
N LEU A 252 -29.79 -15.54 -8.86
CA LEU A 252 -28.60 -16.00 -9.59
C LEU A 252 -28.59 -17.53 -9.57
N SER A 253 -29.53 -18.13 -10.31
CA SER A 253 -29.45 -19.55 -10.66
C SER A 253 -29.35 -19.69 -12.19
N MET A 254 -28.47 -20.58 -12.63
CA MET A 254 -28.04 -20.86 -14.01
C MET A 254 -26.74 -20.19 -14.47
N TYR A 255 -25.61 -20.77 -14.05
CA TYR A 255 -24.46 -20.92 -14.95
C TYR A 255 -24.07 -22.40 -15.00
N ASP A 256 -24.11 -22.94 -16.21
CA ASP A 256 -23.84 -24.32 -16.58
C ASP A 256 -22.33 -24.62 -16.48
N GLU A 257 -21.98 -25.59 -15.63
CA GLU A 257 -20.64 -26.15 -15.47
C GLU A 257 -20.38 -27.14 -16.60
N ARG A 258 -19.73 -26.69 -17.68
CA ARG A 258 -19.03 -27.57 -18.62
C ARG A 258 -18.11 -26.78 -19.54
N GLN A 259 -16.84 -26.65 -19.16
CA GLN A 259 -15.66 -26.76 -20.03
C GLN A 259 -14.37 -26.56 -19.18
N VAL A 260 -13.83 -27.68 -18.70
CA VAL A 260 -12.48 -27.74 -18.13
C VAL A 260 -11.51 -27.93 -19.30
N ILE A 261 -10.84 -26.85 -19.72
CA ILE A 261 -9.74 -26.89 -20.69
C ILE A 261 -8.41 -26.83 -19.93
N GLU A 262 -7.48 -27.68 -20.32
CA GLU A 262 -6.16 -27.92 -19.72
C GLU A 262 -5.33 -26.64 -19.43
N LEU A 263 -5.23 -26.28 -18.14
CA LEU A 263 -4.49 -25.13 -17.61
C LEU A 263 -2.94 -25.20 -17.52
N PRO A 264 -2.21 -26.32 -17.76
CA PRO A 264 -0.75 -26.31 -17.58
C PRO A 264 0.01 -25.38 -18.54
N ARG A 265 -0.47 -25.19 -19.77
CA ARG A 265 0.24 -24.43 -20.83
C ARG A 265 0.16 -22.91 -20.67
N LEU A 266 -0.86 -22.39 -20.00
CA LEU A 266 -0.99 -20.95 -19.75
C LEU A 266 0.00 -20.45 -18.68
N SER A 267 0.42 -21.30 -17.74
CA SER A 267 1.33 -20.90 -16.67
C SER A 267 2.75 -20.59 -17.16
N SER A 268 3.24 -21.28 -18.19
CA SER A 268 4.58 -21.07 -18.75
C SER A 268 4.65 -19.80 -19.61
N ILE A 269 3.57 -19.50 -20.36
CA ILE A 269 3.44 -18.28 -21.15
C ILE A 269 3.41 -17.06 -20.22
N LEU A 270 2.61 -17.10 -19.15
CA LEU A 270 2.52 -16.00 -18.17
C LEU A 270 3.83 -15.80 -17.38
N LYS A 271 4.58 -16.86 -17.10
CA LYS A 271 5.92 -16.74 -16.49
C LYS A 271 6.91 -16.06 -17.42
N LYS A 272 6.87 -16.38 -18.72
CA LYS A 272 7.75 -15.78 -19.73
C LYS A 272 7.45 -14.28 -19.91
N GLU A 273 6.19 -13.90 -20.06
CA GLU A 273 5.79 -12.49 -20.19
C GLU A 273 6.17 -11.65 -18.96
N ARG A 274 6.17 -12.25 -17.76
CA ARG A 274 6.61 -11.57 -16.54
C ARG A 274 8.11 -11.27 -16.57
N ILE A 275 8.93 -12.25 -16.93
CA ILE A 275 10.39 -12.09 -17.00
C ILE A 275 10.74 -11.04 -18.07
N GLU A 276 10.06 -11.04 -19.22
CA GLU A 276 10.27 -10.05 -20.28
C GLU A 276 9.95 -8.62 -19.80
N ARG A 277 8.87 -8.43 -19.03
CA ARG A 277 8.55 -7.12 -18.42
C ARG A 277 9.56 -6.68 -17.36
N GLU A 278 10.07 -7.60 -16.54
CA GLU A 278 11.10 -7.27 -15.53
C GLU A 278 12.40 -6.81 -16.20
N ILE A 279 12.80 -7.45 -17.31
CA ILE A 279 13.95 -7.04 -18.12
C ILE A 279 13.73 -5.65 -18.72
N GLU A 280 12.54 -5.36 -19.25
CA GLU A 280 12.22 -4.05 -19.83
C GLU A 280 12.27 -2.93 -18.78
N ILE A 281 11.74 -3.18 -17.57
CA ILE A 281 11.78 -2.22 -16.45
C ILE A 281 13.24 -1.92 -16.04
N ASP A 282 14.10 -2.93 -15.97
CA ASP A 282 15.52 -2.75 -15.64
C ASP A 282 16.26 -1.94 -16.72
N GLN A 283 15.95 -2.20 -18.01
CA GLN A 283 16.49 -1.42 -19.12
C GLN A 283 16.06 0.05 -19.08
N GLN A 284 14.78 0.33 -18.82
CA GLN A 284 14.27 1.70 -18.68
C GLN A 284 14.88 2.42 -17.47
N LYS A 285 15.18 1.70 -16.39
CA LYS A 285 15.88 2.28 -15.23
C LYS A 285 17.32 2.69 -15.60
N LYS A 286 18.07 1.81 -16.27
CA LYS A 286 19.42 2.11 -16.77
C LYS A 286 19.44 3.32 -17.71
N LEU A 287 18.47 3.44 -18.61
CA LEU A 287 18.36 4.59 -19.51
C LEU A 287 18.10 5.90 -18.75
N ARG A 288 17.24 5.88 -17.73
CA ARG A 288 17.00 7.07 -16.87
C ARG A 288 18.23 7.46 -16.07
N ASP A 289 18.95 6.50 -15.52
CA ASP A 289 20.19 6.75 -14.78
C ASP A 289 21.27 7.36 -15.68
N LEU A 290 21.37 6.90 -16.94
CA LEU A 290 22.24 7.49 -17.96
C LEU A 290 21.82 8.92 -18.34
N GLU A 291 20.52 9.17 -18.49
CA GLU A 291 20.00 10.51 -18.79
C GLU A 291 20.28 11.50 -17.65
N ILE A 292 20.07 11.08 -16.39
CA ILE A 292 20.39 11.88 -15.19
C ILE A 292 21.88 12.18 -15.15
N THR A 293 22.72 11.17 -15.36
CA THR A 293 24.19 11.33 -15.38
C THR A 293 24.61 12.32 -16.48
N SER A 294 24.00 12.22 -17.67
CA SER A 294 24.25 13.15 -18.78
C SER A 294 23.86 14.59 -18.43
N LYS A 295 22.68 14.81 -17.82
CA LYS A 295 22.22 16.14 -17.38
C LYS A 295 23.14 16.73 -16.31
N ILE A 296 23.61 15.91 -15.36
CA ILE A 296 24.60 16.33 -14.36
C ILE A 296 25.87 16.79 -15.07
N ILE A 297 26.42 15.97 -15.98
CA ILE A 297 27.64 16.33 -16.75
C ILE A 297 27.45 17.64 -17.52
N MET A 298 26.30 17.84 -18.17
CA MET A 298 26.03 19.07 -18.94
C MET A 298 25.89 20.31 -18.04
N ASN A 299 25.20 20.19 -16.90
CA ASN A 299 25.11 21.28 -15.93
C ASN A 299 26.48 21.64 -15.33
N PHE A 300 27.31 20.63 -15.05
CA PHE A 300 28.66 20.86 -14.54
C PHE A 300 29.61 21.47 -15.59
N LYS A 301 29.46 21.15 -16.88
CA LYS A 301 30.21 21.81 -17.96
C LYS A 301 29.85 23.29 -18.04
N ASN A 302 28.55 23.61 -18.05
CA ASN A 302 28.07 24.99 -18.15
C ASN A 302 28.48 25.87 -16.97
N GLN A 303 28.73 25.30 -15.79
CA GLN A 303 29.17 26.05 -14.60
C GLN A 303 30.70 26.25 -14.53
N ASN A 304 31.50 25.46 -15.24
CA ASN A 304 32.96 25.39 -15.04
C ASN A 304 33.80 25.95 -16.20
N ASP A 305 33.20 26.64 -17.17
CA ASP A 305 33.94 27.37 -18.23
C ASP A 305 34.90 28.44 -17.68
N THR A 306 34.86 28.74 -16.38
CA THR A 306 35.79 29.67 -15.71
C THR A 306 37.01 29.01 -15.06
N LYS A 307 37.08 27.67 -14.91
CA LYS A 307 38.21 26.97 -14.22
C LYS A 307 38.50 25.55 -14.78
N PRO A 308 39.27 25.41 -15.88
CA PRO A 308 39.48 24.13 -16.58
C PRO A 308 40.27 23.07 -15.78
N ASN A 309 41.08 23.45 -14.78
CA ASN A 309 41.92 22.52 -14.05
C ASN A 309 41.15 21.65 -13.04
N LEU A 310 40.07 22.17 -12.44
CA LEU A 310 39.22 21.44 -11.49
C LEU A 310 38.47 20.26 -12.14
N TRP A 311 38.10 20.41 -13.42
CA TRP A 311 37.40 19.37 -14.17
C TRP A 311 38.26 18.12 -14.40
N ARG A 312 39.56 18.32 -14.69
CA ARG A 312 40.48 17.22 -14.99
C ARG A 312 40.71 16.32 -13.76
N ASP A 313 40.68 16.89 -12.56
CA ASP A 313 40.86 16.15 -11.30
C ASP A 313 39.56 15.43 -10.87
N ALA A 314 38.40 16.08 -11.01
CA ALA A 314 37.11 15.45 -10.73
C ALA A 314 36.85 14.24 -11.68
N TYR A 315 37.15 14.40 -12.97
CA TYR A 315 37.01 13.31 -13.95
C TYR A 315 37.98 12.14 -13.66
N LYS A 316 39.21 12.43 -13.24
CA LYS A 316 40.17 11.40 -12.81
C LYS A 316 39.68 10.64 -11.56
N SER A 317 39.06 11.32 -10.60
CA SER A 317 38.49 10.68 -9.41
C SER A 317 37.32 9.75 -9.75
N ILE A 318 36.37 10.19 -10.59
CA ILE A 318 35.24 9.37 -11.03
C ILE A 318 35.72 8.15 -11.83
N LYS A 319 36.69 8.33 -12.73
CA LYS A 319 37.27 7.22 -13.52
C LYS A 319 38.05 6.23 -12.65
N LYS A 320 38.65 6.69 -11.55
CA LYS A 320 39.33 5.83 -10.58
C LYS A 320 38.32 4.98 -9.80
N GLU A 321 37.19 5.54 -9.39
CA GLU A 321 36.11 4.80 -8.71
C GLU A 321 35.41 3.78 -9.62
N SER A 322 35.23 4.08 -10.91
CA SER A 322 34.68 3.11 -11.85
C SER A 322 35.61 1.91 -12.10
N ASN A 323 36.92 2.14 -12.11
CA ASN A 323 37.92 1.08 -12.31
C ASN A 323 38.09 0.19 -11.08
N ILE A 324 37.95 0.74 -9.86
CA ILE A 324 37.99 -0.04 -8.60
C ILE A 324 36.83 -1.05 -8.58
N ASN A 325 35.64 -0.64 -9.01
CA ASN A 325 34.47 -1.53 -9.09
C ASN A 325 34.59 -2.62 -10.17
N GLN A 326 35.47 -2.46 -11.16
CA GLN A 326 35.71 -3.47 -12.20
C GLN A 326 36.77 -4.48 -11.76
N SER A 327 37.84 -4.04 -11.08
CA SER A 327 38.84 -4.95 -10.50
C SER A 327 38.27 -5.81 -9.34
N ASP A 328 37.30 -5.29 -8.59
CA ASP A 328 36.62 -6.07 -7.55
C ASP A 328 35.63 -7.08 -8.14
N LYS A 329 35.04 -6.81 -9.31
CA LYS A 329 34.22 -7.80 -10.06
C LYS A 329 35.08 -8.91 -10.68
N GLU A 330 36.27 -8.59 -11.17
CA GLU A 330 37.21 -9.59 -11.70
C GLU A 330 37.83 -10.43 -10.57
N ARG A 331 38.12 -9.86 -9.40
CA ARG A 331 38.57 -10.61 -8.22
C ARG A 331 37.52 -11.54 -7.61
N ILE A 332 36.24 -11.33 -7.88
CA ILE A 332 35.15 -12.23 -7.47
C ILE A 332 34.95 -13.36 -8.49
N ALA A 333 35.36 -13.18 -9.76
CA ALA A 333 35.22 -14.20 -10.79
C ALA A 333 36.25 -15.36 -10.66
N ASP A 334 37.40 -15.13 -10.01
CA ASP A 334 38.48 -16.12 -9.89
C ASP A 334 38.54 -16.87 -8.55
N LYS A 335 37.55 -16.71 -7.66
CA LYS A 335 37.49 -17.46 -6.39
C LYS A 335 36.47 -18.59 -6.45
N GLU A 336 37.01 -19.80 -6.51
CA GLU A 336 36.44 -21.10 -6.11
C GLU A 336 34.92 -21.28 -6.32
N LYS A 337 34.58 -21.97 -7.40
CA LYS A 337 33.26 -22.58 -7.60
C LYS A 337 32.94 -23.48 -6.40
N GLY A 338 31.87 -23.17 -5.65
CA GLY A 338 31.21 -24.17 -4.81
C GLY A 338 30.56 -23.71 -3.52
N VAL A 339 30.73 -22.47 -3.08
CA VAL A 339 30.14 -22.03 -1.80
C VAL A 339 29.61 -20.60 -1.91
N VAL A 340 28.28 -20.44 -1.77
CA VAL A 340 27.66 -19.11 -1.66
C VAL A 340 27.24 -18.88 -0.21
N PRO A 341 27.92 -17.99 0.53
CA PRO A 341 27.49 -17.60 1.87
C PRO A 341 26.29 -16.66 1.76
N THR A 342 25.23 -16.93 2.52
CA THR A 342 24.11 -15.99 2.66
C THR A 342 24.35 -15.04 3.83
N HIS A 343 23.67 -13.90 3.81
CA HIS A 343 23.66 -12.87 4.86
C HIS A 343 23.13 -13.37 6.21
N THR A 344 22.65 -14.61 6.29
CA THR A 344 22.18 -15.28 7.51
C THR A 344 23.18 -16.30 8.06
N GLY A 345 24.40 -16.39 7.51
CA GLY A 345 25.43 -17.33 7.98
C GLY A 345 25.24 -18.79 7.55
N HIS A 346 24.29 -19.05 6.64
CA HIS A 346 24.08 -20.38 6.09
C HIS A 346 24.90 -20.56 4.81
N VAL A 347 25.45 -21.77 4.64
CA VAL A 347 26.29 -22.12 3.49
C VAL A 347 25.56 -23.15 2.64
N TYR A 348 25.36 -22.84 1.36
CA TYR A 348 24.84 -23.80 0.38
C TYR A 348 25.93 -24.14 -0.64
N ALA A 349 26.12 -25.44 -0.89
CA ALA A 349 27.01 -25.96 -1.92
C ALA A 349 26.21 -26.42 -3.14
N THR A 350 26.75 -26.18 -4.34
CA THR A 350 26.14 -26.64 -5.60
C THR A 350 26.64 -28.04 -5.92
N LEU A 351 25.77 -29.05 -5.86
CA LEU A 351 26.12 -30.42 -6.24
C LEU A 351 26.12 -30.57 -7.76
N THR A 352 27.27 -30.86 -8.35
CA THR A 352 27.39 -31.27 -9.76
C THR A 352 27.16 -32.77 -9.89
N GLN A 353 26.54 -33.23 -10.99
CA GLN A 353 26.10 -34.62 -11.24
C GLN A 353 27.19 -35.72 -11.09
N ASN A 354 28.47 -35.36 -11.00
CA ASN A 354 29.58 -36.32 -10.88
C ASN A 354 30.24 -36.37 -9.48
N SER A 355 29.67 -35.73 -8.45
CA SER A 355 30.23 -35.82 -7.08
C SER A 355 29.80 -37.11 -6.37
N VAL A 356 30.75 -38.00 -6.08
CA VAL A 356 30.51 -39.23 -5.31
C VAL A 356 30.22 -38.85 -3.86
N LEU A 357 28.98 -39.10 -3.40
CA LEU A 357 28.43 -38.58 -2.13
C LEU A 357 28.97 -39.25 -0.85
N PHE A 358 29.79 -40.31 -0.94
CA PHE A 358 30.21 -41.08 0.24
C PHE A 358 31.59 -41.74 0.09
N ALA A 359 32.62 -40.99 -0.30
CA ALA A 359 34.00 -41.46 -0.13
C ALA A 359 34.48 -41.13 1.30
N PRO A 360 35.00 -42.09 2.09
CA PRO A 360 35.61 -41.80 3.37
C PRO A 360 36.85 -40.90 3.19
N PRO A 361 37.12 -39.98 4.13
CA PRO A 361 38.24 -39.05 4.00
C PRO A 361 39.55 -39.80 3.91
N GLN A 362 40.35 -39.53 2.87
CA GLN A 362 41.71 -40.03 2.80
C GLN A 362 42.55 -39.29 3.85
N LEU A 363 43.04 -40.04 4.84
CA LEU A 363 44.00 -39.54 5.82
C LEU A 363 45.33 -39.27 5.11
N HIS A 364 45.68 -37.99 4.96
CA HIS A 364 47.05 -37.61 4.65
C HIS A 364 47.91 -37.74 5.92
N PRO A 365 48.93 -38.62 5.94
CA PRO A 365 49.88 -38.63 7.03
C PRO A 365 50.77 -37.39 6.89
N ASN A 366 50.98 -36.66 7.99
CA ASN A 366 51.88 -35.50 8.16
C ASN A 366 51.27 -34.10 8.08
N LYS A 367 50.18 -33.82 8.82
CA LYS A 367 49.94 -32.47 9.36
C LYS A 367 49.46 -32.51 10.81
N ASP A 368 50.22 -31.84 11.67
CA ASP A 368 50.01 -31.71 13.11
C ASP A 368 48.74 -30.87 13.40
N PRO A 369 47.80 -31.30 14.28
CA PRO A 369 46.50 -30.64 14.45
C PRO A 369 46.53 -29.35 15.28
N THR A 370 47.70 -28.82 15.65
CA THR A 370 47.80 -27.73 16.65
C THR A 370 48.11 -26.34 16.07
N ASP A 371 48.34 -26.22 14.77
CA ASP A 371 48.67 -24.93 14.15
C ASP A 371 47.41 -24.26 13.56
N GLY A 372 46.68 -23.50 14.37
CA GLY A 372 45.46 -22.89 13.85
C GLY A 372 44.65 -21.88 14.64
N ILE A 373 45.12 -21.28 15.75
CA ILE A 373 44.46 -20.06 16.30
C ILE A 373 45.51 -19.11 16.91
N LYS A 374 46.12 -18.26 16.08
CA LYS A 374 46.82 -17.06 16.57
C LYS A 374 45.78 -15.95 16.79
N VAL A 375 45.29 -15.82 18.02
CA VAL A 375 44.53 -14.64 18.45
C VAL A 375 45.46 -13.44 18.39
N THR A 376 45.14 -12.46 17.55
CA THR A 376 45.95 -11.25 17.43
C THR A 376 45.84 -10.43 18.72
N LYS A 377 46.97 -9.90 19.17
CA LYS A 377 47.09 -9.03 20.35
C LYS A 377 46.08 -7.86 20.33
N GLU A 378 45.74 -7.41 19.14
CA GLU A 378 44.77 -6.36 18.86
C GLU A 378 43.33 -6.72 19.31
N PHE A 379 42.94 -8.00 19.25
CA PHE A 379 41.63 -8.46 19.71
C PHE A 379 41.55 -8.49 21.24
N GLN A 380 42.63 -8.91 21.91
CA GLN A 380 42.71 -8.88 23.38
C GLN A 380 42.69 -7.45 23.94
N ASP A 381 43.35 -6.51 23.26
CA ASP A 381 43.36 -5.09 23.67
C ASP A 381 41.98 -4.41 23.46
N LYS A 382 41.18 -4.92 22.51
CA LYS A 382 39.81 -4.44 22.27
C LYS A 382 38.84 -4.90 23.36
N LEU A 383 39.01 -6.13 23.84
CA LEU A 383 38.23 -6.67 24.96
C LEU A 383 38.54 -5.94 26.28
N ARG A 384 39.81 -5.59 26.53
CA ARG A 384 40.19 -4.82 27.73
C ARG A 384 39.60 -3.41 27.73
N ARG A 385 39.58 -2.71 26.60
CA ARG A 385 39.00 -1.35 26.49
C ARG A 385 37.48 -1.33 26.71
N ASN A 386 36.77 -2.36 26.28
CA ASN A 386 35.32 -2.44 26.49
C ASN A 386 34.95 -2.70 27.96
N ALA A 387 35.78 -3.45 28.71
CA ALA A 387 35.55 -3.68 30.13
C ALA A 387 35.76 -2.42 30.99
N SER A 388 36.66 -1.52 30.60
CA SER A 388 36.93 -0.26 31.32
C SER A 388 35.79 0.76 31.20
N ASN A 389 35.10 0.78 30.06
CA ASN A 389 34.05 1.77 29.78
C ASN A 389 32.71 1.47 30.47
N VAL A 390 32.49 0.23 30.93
CA VAL A 390 31.24 -0.16 31.63
C VAL A 390 31.27 0.23 33.11
N SER A 391 32.45 0.46 33.69
CA SER A 391 32.59 0.75 35.13
C SER A 391 32.46 2.23 35.52
N GLN A 392 32.31 3.16 34.59
CA GLN A 392 32.30 4.62 34.87
C GLN A 392 30.92 5.30 34.83
N ASN A 393 29.83 4.60 34.47
CA ASN A 393 28.49 5.21 34.33
C ASN A 393 27.48 4.84 35.44
N GLY A 394 27.97 4.40 36.61
CA GLY A 394 27.13 3.97 37.73
C GLY A 394 27.37 4.73 39.03
N SER A 395 27.19 6.05 39.09
CA SER A 395 27.07 6.75 40.38
C SER A 395 26.51 8.17 40.26
N ALA A 396 25.20 8.33 40.49
CA ALA A 396 24.57 9.53 41.06
C ALA A 396 23.04 9.36 41.14
N ARG A 397 22.54 8.67 42.17
CA ARG A 397 21.16 8.86 42.65
C ARG A 397 21.23 9.26 44.13
N LYS A 398 21.07 10.57 44.38
CA LYS A 398 20.83 11.12 45.71
C LYS A 398 19.42 10.74 46.17
N THR A 399 19.36 9.95 47.22
CA THR A 399 18.21 9.78 48.11
C THR A 399 18.06 11.02 48.98
N VAL A 400 16.90 11.67 48.93
CA VAL A 400 16.46 12.61 49.98
C VAL A 400 15.29 11.95 50.67
N ALA A 401 15.49 11.66 51.95
CA ALA A 401 14.45 11.30 52.90
C ALA A 401 13.79 12.59 53.43
N ASP A 402 12.50 12.53 53.72
CA ASP A 402 11.94 13.15 54.92
C ASP A 402 10.57 12.54 55.27
N PRO A 403 10.14 12.62 56.55
CA PRO A 403 9.22 11.68 57.16
C PRO A 403 7.87 12.28 57.58
N LEU A 404 6.90 11.37 57.78
CA LEU A 404 5.80 11.36 58.76
C LEU A 404 4.99 12.65 59.03
N LEU A 405 3.66 12.57 58.83
CA LEU A 405 2.70 12.65 59.95
C LEU A 405 1.26 12.30 59.52
N PHE A 406 0.65 11.48 60.37
CA PHE A 406 -0.77 11.14 60.44
C PHE A 406 -1.63 12.38 60.75
N SER A 407 -2.88 12.38 60.26
CA SER A 407 -4.07 12.53 61.12
C SER A 407 -5.30 11.96 60.41
N LYS A 408 -5.98 11.07 61.13
CA LYS A 408 -7.37 10.65 60.95
C LYS A 408 -8.27 11.74 61.55
N ASP A 409 -9.52 11.82 61.08
CA ASP A 409 -10.81 11.91 61.80
C ASP A 409 -11.91 11.90 60.70
N ASN A 410 -12.84 10.93 60.63
CA ASN A 410 -14.14 10.83 61.33
C ASN A 410 -14.93 12.17 61.24
N GLU A 411 -16.18 12.28 60.78
CA GLU A 411 -17.38 11.49 61.08
C GLU A 411 -18.58 11.94 60.18
N THR A 412 -19.43 10.97 59.84
CA THR A 412 -20.91 10.91 59.71
C THR A 412 -21.85 12.11 59.40
N ILE A 413 -22.79 11.82 58.47
CA ILE A 413 -24.27 11.99 58.48
C ILE A 413 -24.83 13.43 58.56
N GLU A 414 -25.57 13.85 57.52
CA GLU A 414 -27.03 14.11 57.55
C GLU A 414 -27.54 14.60 56.17
N ASN A 415 -28.56 13.93 55.66
CA ASN A 415 -29.51 14.43 54.66
C ASN A 415 -30.59 15.20 55.43
N PRO A 416 -31.10 16.33 54.92
CA PRO A 416 -32.53 16.29 54.61
C PRO A 416 -32.95 17.04 53.34
N LYS A 417 -34.12 16.62 52.89
CA LYS A 417 -34.89 17.11 51.76
C LYS A 417 -35.48 18.51 52.01
N ASN A 418 -35.83 19.13 50.88
CA ASN A 418 -37.00 19.96 50.60
C ASN A 418 -36.87 21.50 50.50
N SER A 419 -37.49 21.95 49.40
CA SER A 419 -38.35 23.12 49.22
C SER A 419 -37.77 24.45 48.73
N ALA A 420 -38.13 24.71 47.46
CA ALA A 420 -38.90 25.86 46.97
C ALA A 420 -38.26 27.26 46.91
N SER A 421 -38.38 27.80 45.69
CA SER A 421 -38.58 29.20 45.31
C SER A 421 -37.43 30.19 45.55
N VAL A 422 -37.03 30.88 44.48
CA VAL A 422 -37.31 32.31 44.27
C VAL A 422 -36.61 32.72 42.97
N ALA A 423 -37.40 33.14 42.00
CA ALA A 423 -36.95 33.83 40.81
C ALA A 423 -36.53 35.25 41.19
N LYS A 424 -35.32 35.67 40.80
CA LYS A 424 -34.93 37.09 40.69
C LYS A 424 -33.91 37.28 39.57
N THR A 425 -34.43 37.92 38.52
CA THR A 425 -33.84 38.89 37.60
C THR A 425 -32.42 39.41 37.90
N ASN A 426 -31.58 39.44 36.86
CA ASN A 426 -30.53 40.45 36.53
C ASN A 426 -30.08 40.14 35.08
N SER A 427 -30.49 40.85 34.04
CA SER A 427 -30.07 42.16 33.52
C SER A 427 -28.58 42.29 33.17
N LEU A 428 -28.32 42.62 31.87
CA LEU A 428 -27.11 43.18 31.25
C LEU A 428 -25.96 42.17 31.03
N THR A 429 -25.37 41.99 29.84
CA THR A 429 -24.96 42.98 28.84
C THR A 429 -24.95 42.40 27.42
N SER A 430 -25.37 43.24 26.48
CA SER A 430 -25.27 43.12 25.03
C SER A 430 -23.84 43.39 24.55
N PHE A 431 -23.34 42.56 23.63
CA PHE A 431 -22.28 42.94 22.70
C PHE A 431 -22.68 42.55 21.28
N ASP A 432 -22.55 43.53 20.39
CA ASP A 432 -23.01 43.56 19.02
C ASP A 432 -22.35 42.53 18.10
N ILE A 433 -23.17 41.84 17.30
CA ILE A 433 -22.74 41.09 16.11
C ILE A 433 -23.11 41.96 14.90
N PRO A 434 -22.15 42.39 14.05
CA PRO A 434 -22.49 43.09 12.83
C PRO A 434 -23.09 42.10 11.82
N ILE A 435 -24.35 42.37 11.47
CA ILE A 435 -25.10 41.79 10.36
C ILE A 435 -24.36 42.11 9.06
N LEU A 436 -23.88 41.07 8.35
CA LEU A 436 -23.42 41.20 6.97
C LEU A 436 -24.27 40.35 6.02
N ASN A 437 -25.27 41.04 5.47
CA ASN A 437 -25.69 41.07 4.07
C ASN A 437 -26.03 39.72 3.39
N LYS A 438 -27.32 39.36 3.47
CA LYS A 438 -28.01 38.48 2.53
C LYS A 438 -28.17 39.21 1.19
N ASN A 439 -27.22 39.06 0.27
CA ASN A 439 -27.41 39.37 -1.16
C ASN A 439 -26.32 38.70 -2.00
N ARG A 440 -26.44 37.37 -2.20
CA ARG A 440 -25.79 36.67 -3.33
C ARG A 440 -26.42 35.29 -3.56
N ALA A 441 -27.71 35.30 -3.85
CA ALA A 441 -28.46 34.13 -4.29
C ALA A 441 -29.23 34.50 -5.56
N ARG A 442 -28.48 34.71 -6.65
CA ARG A 442 -28.90 34.86 -8.06
C ARG A 442 -27.62 35.11 -8.83
N ASP A 443 -26.92 34.04 -9.23
CA ASP A 443 -25.82 34.05 -10.23
C ASP A 443 -25.28 32.63 -10.51
N LEU A 444 -26.12 31.59 -10.44
CA LEU A 444 -25.70 30.20 -10.72
C LEU A 444 -26.61 29.44 -11.70
N GLU A 445 -27.54 30.11 -12.38
CA GLU A 445 -28.44 29.45 -13.34
C GLU A 445 -28.00 29.51 -14.80
N ASN A 446 -26.85 30.12 -15.14
CA ASN A 446 -26.41 30.24 -16.54
C ASN A 446 -24.96 29.80 -16.76
N TYR A 447 -24.62 28.53 -16.49
CA TYR A 447 -23.41 27.90 -17.05
C TYR A 447 -23.60 26.39 -17.25
N SER A 448 -24.32 26.03 -18.31
CA SER A 448 -24.12 24.79 -19.09
C SER A 448 -24.84 25.00 -20.43
N PRO A 449 -24.12 24.99 -21.57
CA PRO A 449 -23.91 23.70 -22.23
C PRO A 449 -22.57 23.61 -22.99
N VAL A 450 -21.62 22.84 -22.46
CA VAL A 450 -20.57 22.22 -23.29
C VAL A 450 -20.42 20.76 -22.84
N VAL A 451 -21.46 19.99 -23.11
CA VAL A 451 -21.38 18.53 -23.28
C VAL A 451 -22.22 18.21 -24.51
N LYS A 452 -21.65 18.50 -25.68
CA LYS A 452 -22.07 17.90 -26.95
C LYS A 452 -20.80 17.32 -27.58
N GLU A 453 -20.94 16.11 -28.12
CA GLU A 453 -19.90 15.24 -28.68
C GLU A 453 -19.05 14.43 -27.69
N TYR A 454 -19.68 13.40 -27.11
CA TYR A 454 -19.06 12.07 -27.18
C TYR A 454 -19.97 11.20 -28.04
N VAL A 455 -19.47 10.90 -29.24
CA VAL A 455 -20.11 10.04 -30.24
C VAL A 455 -20.34 8.66 -29.62
N LEU A 456 -21.60 8.23 -29.63
CA LEU A 456 -22.02 6.85 -29.40
C LEU A 456 -21.36 5.96 -30.45
N TYR A 457 -20.31 5.24 -30.08
CA TYR A 457 -19.80 4.14 -30.90
C TYR A 457 -20.64 2.89 -30.59
N ASN A 458 -21.55 2.56 -31.51
CA ASN A 458 -22.36 1.35 -31.50
C ASN A 458 -21.74 0.33 -32.46
N PRO A 459 -21.18 -0.81 -32.01
CA PRO A 459 -20.81 -1.88 -32.93
C PRO A 459 -21.89 -2.96 -32.90
N GLN A 460 -22.98 -2.73 -33.63
CA GLN A 460 -23.74 -3.85 -34.21
C GLN A 460 -23.08 -4.21 -35.54
N ASN A 461 -22.01 -5.01 -35.49
CA ASN A 461 -21.54 -5.75 -36.64
C ASN A 461 -21.65 -7.24 -36.33
N ASN A 462 -22.69 -7.84 -36.89
CA ASN A 462 -22.82 -9.28 -37.09
C ASN A 462 -21.68 -9.73 -38.01
N VAL A 463 -20.60 -10.26 -37.43
CA VAL A 463 -19.61 -11.04 -38.17
C VAL A 463 -20.01 -12.50 -38.01
N GLN A 464 -20.59 -13.07 -39.07
CA GLN A 464 -20.67 -14.51 -39.25
C GLN A 464 -19.23 -15.06 -39.27
N ARG A 465 -18.83 -15.75 -38.20
CA ARG A 465 -17.61 -16.57 -38.20
C ARG A 465 -17.93 -17.90 -38.87
N ASN A 466 -17.71 -17.96 -40.17
CA ASN A 466 -17.36 -19.20 -40.84
C ASN A 466 -15.83 -19.26 -40.99
N GLU A 467 -15.31 -20.48 -40.91
CA GLU A 467 -13.95 -20.93 -41.28
C GLU A 467 -12.86 -20.84 -40.21
N SER A 468 -12.63 -22.01 -39.59
CA SER A 468 -11.44 -22.42 -38.86
C SER A 468 -10.20 -22.33 -39.75
N LEU A 469 -9.39 -21.29 -39.56
CA LEU A 469 -8.02 -21.22 -40.07
C LEU A 469 -7.08 -22.02 -39.17
N THR A 470 -6.86 -23.28 -39.52
CA THR A 470 -5.75 -24.11 -39.03
C THR A 470 -4.44 -23.61 -39.62
N ILE A 471 -3.83 -22.59 -38.99
CA ILE A 471 -2.43 -22.23 -39.28
C ILE A 471 -1.57 -23.33 -38.68
N GLY A 472 -1.19 -24.29 -39.52
CA GLY A 472 -0.28 -25.37 -39.13
C GLY A 472 1.10 -24.84 -38.76
N ASN A 473 1.76 -25.52 -37.80
CA ASN A 473 3.11 -25.20 -37.30
C ASN A 473 4.15 -24.94 -38.40
N ALA A 474 3.96 -25.47 -39.62
CA ALA A 474 4.83 -25.24 -40.76
C ALA A 474 4.99 -23.76 -41.15
N SER A 475 3.92 -22.95 -41.06
CA SER A 475 3.97 -21.54 -41.44
C SER A 475 4.83 -20.72 -40.46
N ILE A 476 4.65 -20.99 -39.16
CA ILE A 476 5.44 -20.34 -38.09
C ILE A 476 6.90 -20.78 -38.16
N ILE A 477 7.17 -22.06 -38.44
CA ILE A 477 8.54 -22.57 -38.61
C ILE A 477 9.23 -21.92 -39.84
N ALA A 478 8.49 -21.72 -40.93
CA ALA A 478 9.01 -21.02 -42.11
C ALA A 478 9.35 -19.55 -41.79
N GLU A 479 8.47 -18.84 -41.07
CA GLU A 479 8.72 -17.45 -40.67
C GLU A 479 9.94 -17.33 -39.73
N LEU A 480 10.10 -18.26 -38.80
CA LEU A 480 11.25 -18.29 -37.89
C LEU A 480 12.57 -18.56 -38.62
N LYS A 481 12.57 -19.43 -39.64
CA LYS A 481 13.76 -19.67 -40.48
C LYS A 481 14.17 -18.41 -41.23
N VAL A 482 13.22 -17.70 -41.85
CA VAL A 482 13.49 -16.43 -42.55
C VAL A 482 14.07 -15.37 -41.61
N ARG A 483 13.53 -15.23 -40.39
CA ARG A 483 14.07 -14.30 -39.39
C ARG A 483 15.48 -14.67 -38.93
N GLN A 484 15.80 -15.96 -38.85
CA GLN A 484 17.12 -16.43 -38.46
C GLN A 484 18.16 -16.16 -39.55
N GLU A 485 17.82 -16.37 -40.82
CA GLU A 485 18.66 -16.03 -41.96
C GLU A 485 18.94 -14.52 -42.05
N GLN A 486 17.92 -13.68 -41.83
CA GLN A 486 18.10 -12.22 -41.80
C GLN A 486 19.06 -11.76 -40.69
N ARG A 487 19.00 -12.38 -39.50
CA ARG A 487 19.94 -12.09 -38.40
C ARG A 487 21.36 -12.52 -38.73
N ASN A 488 21.53 -13.67 -39.38
CA ASN A 488 22.85 -14.15 -39.80
C ASN A 488 23.46 -13.25 -40.87
N LYS A 489 22.66 -12.80 -41.84
CA LYS A 489 23.10 -11.84 -42.86
C LYS A 489 23.56 -10.52 -42.24
N LYS A 490 22.77 -9.97 -41.32
CA LYS A 490 23.14 -8.74 -40.60
C LYS A 490 24.45 -8.86 -39.83
N ARG A 491 24.72 -10.02 -39.20
CA ARG A 491 26.00 -10.28 -38.52
C ARG A 491 27.19 -10.40 -39.48
N GLN A 492 26.97 -10.95 -40.66
CA GLN A 492 28.00 -10.99 -41.69
C GLN A 492 28.32 -9.59 -42.21
N ASP A 493 27.31 -8.76 -42.45
CA ASP A 493 27.49 -7.37 -42.89
C ASP A 493 28.21 -6.53 -41.81
N GLU A 494 27.87 -6.73 -40.53
CA GLU A 494 28.57 -6.09 -39.40
C GLU A 494 30.04 -6.54 -39.26
N ASN A 495 30.35 -7.80 -39.59
CA ASN A 495 31.73 -8.28 -39.60
C ASN A 495 32.55 -7.75 -40.78
N PHE A 496 31.94 -7.58 -41.97
CA PHE A 496 32.62 -6.99 -43.12
C PHE A 496 33.00 -5.53 -42.87
N ASN A 497 32.11 -4.74 -42.26
CA ASN A 497 32.39 -3.34 -41.95
C ASN A 497 33.48 -3.14 -40.89
N ASN A 498 33.77 -4.14 -40.05
CA ASN A 498 34.85 -4.08 -39.07
C ASN A 498 36.23 -4.44 -39.66
N ILE A 499 36.29 -5.00 -40.87
CA ILE A 499 37.55 -5.37 -41.53
C ILE A 499 38.11 -4.19 -42.36
N GLU A 500 37.27 -3.26 -42.83
CA GLU A 500 37.71 -2.08 -43.61
C GLU A 500 38.20 -0.89 -42.77
N VAL A 501 38.24 -1.00 -41.43
CA VAL A 501 38.65 0.09 -40.51
C VAL A 501 40.02 -0.17 -39.87
N HIS A 502 40.75 -1.18 -40.33
CA HIS A 502 42.16 -1.44 -40.01
C HIS A 502 42.99 -1.47 -41.29
#